data_AF-A0A0L6I3V6-F1
#
_entry.id   AF-A0A0L6I3V6-F1
#
_cell.length_a   1.000
_cell.length_b   1.000
_cell.length_c   1.000
_cell.angle_alpha   90.00
_cell.angle_beta   90.00
_cell.angle_gamma   90.00
#
_symmetry.space_group_name_H-M   'P 1'
#
loop_
_entity.id
_entity.type
_entity.pdbx_description
1 polymer ?
#
loop_
_entity_poly.entity_id
_entity_poly.type
_entity_poly.pdbx_seq_one_letter_code
_entity_poly.pdbx_strand_id
1 'polypeptide(L)'
;MDATASDGAGGEPAPGWKPTAQAKSKATTFRWIAVALWVVAIAAEAVAIFWLLRQRVMVGEDGTFVRDADTGLLESQNATAQFPQWAFITLLILLVVIAALSITGSILWKKANRLDPARKSDTVRFFVQNQLGAIIAVVAFLPLIILIFLNKDMDKGQKATAGIVGIVLAALAVVLGIDFDPPSVEQYTADQSTVIQLLGKDEVVWVAGGAVYHVCDEVSDIQTGSEKVTGTTAEAVEAGKIRLTLKFASELRTCGLAVPENADEITEALRAIQGGAVDTPLPAPVWADPTDAPIEVEDAAPAE
;
A
#
# COMPACT_ATOMS: atom_id res chain seq x y z
N MET A 1 44.70 -32.16 -10.74
CA MET A 1 43.44 -32.31 -10.00
C MET A 1 43.68 -31.73 -8.64
N ASP A 2 43.17 -30.53 -8.40
CA ASP A 2 42.45 -30.12 -7.19
C ASP A 2 42.30 -28.59 -7.24
N ALA A 3 41.17 -28.20 -7.84
CA ALA A 3 40.65 -26.85 -7.74
C ALA A 3 39.80 -26.78 -6.47
N THR A 4 40.28 -26.06 -5.46
CA THR A 4 39.47 -25.65 -4.32
C THR A 4 38.55 -24.52 -4.77
N ALA A 5 37.29 -24.85 -4.99
CA ALA A 5 36.20 -23.89 -5.10
C ALA A 5 36.09 -23.11 -3.79
N SER A 6 36.13 -21.77 -3.87
CA SER A 6 35.69 -20.91 -2.78
C SER A 6 34.20 -20.64 -2.96
N ASP A 7 33.46 -20.95 -1.90
CA ASP A 7 32.02 -20.78 -1.76
C ASP A 7 31.58 -19.34 -2.07
N GLY A 8 30.41 -19.25 -2.70
CA GLY A 8 29.74 -18.01 -3.06
C GLY A 8 29.46 -17.15 -1.84
N ALA A 9 30.17 -16.04 -1.73
CA ALA A 9 29.72 -14.89 -0.98
C ALA A 9 28.47 -14.34 -1.68
N GLY A 10 27.31 -14.44 -1.03
CA GLY A 10 26.16 -13.62 -1.36
C GLY A 10 26.56 -12.16 -1.17
N GLY A 11 26.95 -11.51 -2.26
CA GLY A 11 27.33 -10.10 -2.27
C GLY A 11 26.15 -9.28 -1.76
N GLU A 12 26.34 -8.59 -0.65
CA GLU A 12 25.39 -7.60 -0.16
C GLU A 12 25.24 -6.53 -1.25
N PRO A 13 24.02 -6.29 -1.77
CA PRO A 13 23.84 -5.33 -2.86
C PRO A 13 24.26 -3.94 -2.40
N ALA A 14 24.80 -3.13 -3.32
CA ALA A 14 25.35 -1.78 -3.11
C ALA A 14 24.53 -0.92 -2.13
N PRO A 15 25.16 0.02 -1.39
CA PRO A 15 24.50 0.85 -0.39
C PRO A 15 23.48 1.78 -1.08
N GLY A 16 22.28 1.24 -1.31
CA GLY A 16 21.15 1.98 -1.85
C GLY A 16 20.56 2.92 -0.80
N TRP A 17 19.61 3.73 -1.26
CA TRP A 17 18.88 4.70 -0.48
C TRP A 17 18.46 4.15 0.90
N LYS A 18 18.60 4.98 1.93
CA LYS A 18 18.21 4.65 3.31
C LYS A 18 17.20 5.67 3.82
N PRO A 19 16.16 5.23 4.53
CA PRO A 19 15.25 6.14 5.18
C PRO A 19 15.94 6.89 6.32
N THR A 20 15.48 8.11 6.59
CA THR A 20 15.85 8.84 7.81
C THR A 20 15.48 8.00 9.05
N ALA A 21 16.14 8.26 10.19
CA ALA A 21 15.80 7.58 11.45
C ALA A 21 14.33 7.82 11.85
N GLN A 22 13.81 9.02 11.57
CA GLN A 22 12.43 9.39 11.87
C GLN A 22 11.44 8.71 10.92
N ALA A 23 11.71 8.66 9.61
CA ALA A 23 10.92 7.91 8.63
C ALA A 23 10.85 6.42 9.01
N LYS A 24 11.99 5.81 9.36
CA LYS A 24 12.06 4.41 9.78
C LYS A 24 11.23 4.13 11.05
N SER A 25 11.30 5.03 12.03
CA SER A 25 10.51 4.93 13.27
C SER A 25 9.00 5.07 12.99
N LYS A 26 8.60 6.06 12.18
CA LYS A 26 7.21 6.25 11.73
C LYS A 26 6.70 5.03 10.96
N ALA A 27 7.49 4.48 10.03
CA ALA A 27 7.14 3.29 9.28
C ALA A 27 6.89 2.09 10.21
N THR A 28 7.78 1.87 11.17
CA THR A 28 7.63 0.80 12.17
C THR A 28 6.37 0.96 12.99
N THR A 29 6.07 2.18 13.44
CA THR A 29 4.85 2.50 14.20
C THR A 29 3.59 2.21 13.38
N PHE A 30 3.54 2.67 12.13
CA PHE A 30 2.41 2.42 11.24
C PHE A 30 2.20 0.93 10.96
N ARG A 31 3.26 0.15 10.79
CA ARG A 31 3.17 -1.32 10.62
C ARG A 31 2.54 -1.98 11.85
N TRP A 32 2.98 -1.61 13.06
CA TRP A 32 2.42 -2.18 14.29
C TRP A 32 0.94 -1.82 14.48
N ILE A 33 0.56 -0.58 14.20
CA ILE A 33 -0.85 -0.16 14.27
C ILE A 33 -1.67 -0.91 13.22
N ALA A 34 -1.18 -1.02 11.99
CA ALA A 34 -1.85 -1.77 10.92
C ALA A 34 -2.07 -3.24 11.31
N VAL A 35 -1.03 -3.91 11.82
CA VAL A 35 -1.13 -5.29 12.31
C VAL A 35 -2.13 -5.40 13.46
N ALA A 36 -2.13 -4.47 14.41
CA ALA A 36 -3.10 -4.48 15.51
C ALA A 36 -4.54 -4.35 15.00
N LEU A 37 -4.80 -3.43 14.06
CA LEU A 37 -6.12 -3.26 13.44
C LEU A 37 -6.58 -4.54 12.72
N TRP A 38 -5.67 -5.18 11.99
CA TRP A 38 -5.96 -6.44 11.30
C TRP A 38 -6.23 -7.60 12.27
N VAL A 39 -5.46 -7.70 13.36
CA VAL A 39 -5.71 -8.70 14.41
C VAL A 39 -7.09 -8.48 15.04
N VAL A 40 -7.48 -7.24 15.31
CA VAL A 40 -8.83 -6.92 15.81
C VAL A 40 -9.91 -7.27 14.78
N ALA A 41 -9.69 -7.03 13.49
CA ALA A 41 -10.62 -7.39 12.43
C ALA A 41 -10.81 -8.92 12.35
N ILE A 42 -9.72 -9.70 12.38
CA ILE A 42 -9.76 -11.17 12.38
C ILE A 42 -10.40 -11.71 13.67
N ALA A 43 -10.15 -11.07 14.82
CA ALA A 43 -10.82 -11.45 16.07
C ALA A 43 -12.34 -11.19 16.00
N ALA A 44 -12.76 -10.06 15.43
CA ALA A 44 -14.18 -9.78 15.19
C ALA A 44 -14.81 -10.80 14.22
N GLU A 45 -14.08 -11.19 13.17
CA GLU A 45 -14.48 -12.27 12.26
C GLU A 45 -14.67 -13.59 13.01
N ALA A 46 -13.71 -13.97 13.86
CA ALA A 46 -13.80 -15.17 14.68
C ALA A 46 -15.01 -15.14 15.63
N VAL A 47 -15.30 -14.00 16.25
CA VAL A 47 -16.51 -13.82 17.08
C VAL A 47 -17.78 -13.98 16.23
N ALA A 48 -17.80 -13.42 15.02
CA ALA A 48 -18.93 -13.60 14.11
C ALA A 48 -19.14 -15.07 13.77
N ILE A 49 -18.08 -15.79 13.41
CA ILE A 49 -18.12 -17.19 13.00
C ILE A 49 -18.49 -18.13 14.17
N PHE A 50 -17.76 -18.03 15.28
CA PHE A 50 -17.85 -19.02 16.36
C PHE A 50 -18.96 -18.73 17.36
N TRP A 51 -19.46 -17.49 17.43
CA TRP A 51 -20.50 -17.10 18.38
C TRP A 51 -21.76 -16.54 17.70
N LEU A 52 -21.62 -15.54 16.82
CA LEU A 52 -22.78 -14.84 16.26
C LEU A 52 -23.58 -15.73 15.29
N LEU A 53 -22.92 -16.42 14.35
CA LEU A 53 -23.57 -17.30 13.38
C LEU A 53 -24.21 -18.55 14.03
N ARG A 54 -23.93 -18.82 15.30
CA ARG A 54 -24.55 -19.93 16.07
C ARG A 54 -25.81 -19.52 16.83
N GLN A 55 -26.17 -18.24 16.82
CA GLN A 55 -27.39 -17.77 17.47
C GLN A 55 -28.62 -18.31 16.75
N ARG A 56 -29.56 -18.88 17.50
CA ARG A 56 -30.82 -19.41 16.99
C ARG A 56 -31.94 -19.18 17.98
N VAL A 57 -33.12 -18.90 17.47
CA VAL A 57 -34.37 -18.82 18.24
C VAL A 57 -35.34 -19.82 17.63
N MET A 58 -36.04 -20.59 18.46
CA MET A 58 -37.09 -21.49 18.00
C MET A 58 -38.36 -20.69 17.79
N VAL A 59 -38.95 -20.80 16.60
CA VAL A 59 -40.22 -20.16 16.25
C VAL A 59 -41.19 -21.25 15.77
N GLY A 60 -42.43 -21.19 16.26
CA GLY A 60 -43.46 -22.22 16.07
C GLY A 60 -43.61 -23.14 17.28
N GLU A 61 -44.72 -23.88 17.33
CA GLU A 61 -45.04 -24.85 18.38
C GLU A 61 -45.43 -26.19 17.74
N ASP A 62 -44.72 -27.26 18.13
CA ASP A 62 -44.94 -28.60 17.56
C ASP A 62 -46.38 -29.08 17.78
N GLY A 63 -47.03 -29.51 16.70
CA GLY A 63 -48.41 -30.03 16.74
C GLY A 63 -49.51 -28.97 16.62
N THR A 64 -49.15 -27.70 16.39
CA THR A 64 -50.12 -26.66 16.04
C THR A 64 -50.40 -26.67 14.53
N PHE A 65 -51.69 -26.64 14.18
CA PHE A 65 -52.12 -26.54 12.78
C PHE A 65 -52.47 -25.09 12.45
N VAL A 66 -51.73 -24.50 11.53
CA VAL A 66 -51.97 -23.13 11.06
C VAL A 66 -52.65 -23.21 9.69
N ARG A 67 -53.63 -22.33 9.46
CA ARG A 67 -54.32 -22.26 8.17
C ARG A 67 -53.41 -21.56 7.16
N ASP A 68 -53.03 -22.30 6.13
CA ASP A 68 -52.27 -21.78 4.99
C ASP A 68 -53.11 -20.72 4.26
N ALA A 69 -52.51 -19.55 3.99
CA ALA A 69 -53.22 -18.39 3.47
C ALA A 69 -53.60 -18.52 2.00
N ASP A 70 -52.91 -19.37 1.24
CA ASP A 70 -53.08 -19.53 -0.20
C ASP A 70 -54.03 -20.70 -0.53
N THR A 71 -54.00 -21.76 0.27
CA THR A 71 -54.80 -22.98 0.07
C THR A 71 -55.97 -23.10 1.04
N GLY A 72 -55.93 -22.37 2.16
CA GLY A 72 -56.93 -22.46 3.22
C GLY A 72 -56.91 -23.78 4.00
N LEU A 73 -55.93 -24.67 3.74
CA LEU A 73 -55.79 -25.94 4.44
C LEU A 73 -55.06 -25.76 5.77
N LEU A 74 -55.33 -26.65 6.73
CA LEU A 74 -54.62 -26.69 8.00
C LEU A 74 -53.34 -27.50 7.82
N GLU A 75 -52.19 -26.84 7.88
CA GLU A 75 -50.88 -27.49 7.81
C GLU A 75 -50.23 -27.52 9.19
N SER A 76 -49.57 -28.64 9.51
CA SER A 76 -48.81 -28.79 10.74
C SER A 76 -47.56 -27.89 10.70
N GLN A 77 -47.47 -26.94 11.61
CA GLN A 77 -46.30 -26.09 11.76
C GLN A 77 -45.35 -26.74 12.79
N ASN A 78 -44.21 -27.25 12.33
CA ASN A 78 -43.16 -27.73 13.24
C ASN A 78 -42.32 -26.55 13.74
N ALA A 79 -41.78 -26.64 14.96
CA ALA A 79 -40.86 -25.64 15.48
C ALA A 79 -39.59 -25.60 14.62
N THR A 80 -39.26 -24.43 14.08
CA THR A 80 -38.06 -24.23 13.25
C THR A 80 -37.05 -23.34 13.97
N ALA A 81 -35.77 -23.67 13.82
CA ALA A 81 -34.70 -22.80 14.28
C ALA A 81 -34.51 -21.66 13.26
N GLN A 82 -34.56 -20.42 13.74
CA GLN A 82 -34.37 -19.23 12.92
C GLN A 82 -33.23 -18.37 13.46
N PHE A 83 -32.49 -17.75 12.54
CA PHE A 83 -31.44 -16.80 12.86
C PHE A 83 -32.06 -15.47 13.33
N PRO A 84 -31.80 -15.05 14.58
CA PRO A 84 -32.54 -13.93 15.15
C PRO A 84 -32.16 -12.58 14.53
N GLN A 85 -33.14 -11.69 14.40
CA GLN A 85 -32.97 -10.38 13.75
C GLN A 85 -31.89 -9.50 14.39
N TRP A 86 -31.75 -9.52 15.72
CA TRP A 86 -30.69 -8.76 16.40
C TRP A 86 -29.29 -9.25 15.99
N ALA A 87 -29.12 -10.56 15.83
CA ALA A 87 -27.85 -11.15 15.41
C ALA A 87 -27.55 -10.83 13.95
N PHE A 88 -28.58 -10.77 13.11
CA PHE A 88 -28.47 -10.32 11.72
C PHE A 88 -28.04 -8.86 11.60
N ILE A 89 -28.66 -7.94 12.34
CA ILE A 89 -28.25 -6.53 12.36
C ILE A 89 -26.81 -6.41 12.88
N THR A 90 -26.48 -7.15 13.94
CA THR A 90 -25.11 -7.20 14.50
C THR A 90 -24.11 -7.69 13.46
N LEU A 91 -24.46 -8.70 12.66
CA LEU A 91 -23.60 -9.23 11.60
C LEU A 91 -23.30 -8.17 10.53
N LEU A 92 -24.31 -7.41 10.09
CA LEU A 92 -24.11 -6.34 9.11
C LEU A 92 -23.20 -5.24 9.64
N ILE A 93 -23.40 -4.82 10.90
CA ILE A 93 -22.53 -3.84 11.55
C ILE A 93 -21.10 -4.36 11.63
N LEU A 94 -20.93 -5.63 12.03
CA LEU A 94 -19.63 -6.26 12.19
C LEU A 94 -18.89 -6.36 10.84
N LEU A 95 -19.58 -6.69 9.74
CA LEU A 95 -19.00 -6.66 8.39
C LEU A 95 -18.44 -5.27 8.03
N VAL A 96 -19.18 -4.20 8.34
CA VAL A 96 -18.74 -2.82 8.10
C VAL A 96 -17.54 -2.47 8.99
N VAL A 97 -17.54 -2.88 10.26
CA VAL A 97 -16.41 -2.66 11.18
C VAL A 97 -15.15 -3.37 10.71
N ILE A 98 -15.25 -4.66 10.31
CA ILE A 98 -14.14 -5.41 9.74
C ILE A 98 -13.59 -4.68 8.50
N ALA A 99 -14.47 -4.22 7.60
CA ALA A 99 -14.06 -3.48 6.42
C ALA A 99 -13.25 -2.23 6.79
N ALA A 100 -13.76 -1.42 7.71
CA ALA A 100 -13.12 -0.19 8.15
C ALA A 100 -11.74 -0.45 8.78
N LEU A 101 -11.63 -1.44 9.66
CA LEU A 101 -10.37 -1.83 10.29
C LEU A 101 -9.36 -2.35 9.26
N SER A 102 -9.81 -3.24 8.37
CA SER A 102 -8.97 -3.83 7.31
C SER A 102 -8.42 -2.76 6.36
N ILE A 103 -9.29 -1.87 5.88
CA ILE A 103 -8.91 -0.78 4.96
C ILE A 103 -7.96 0.20 5.65
N THR A 104 -8.26 0.60 6.89
CA THR A 104 -7.42 1.53 7.64
C THR A 104 -6.04 0.94 7.89
N GLY A 105 -5.96 -0.34 8.28
CA GLY A 105 -4.69 -1.06 8.40
C GLY A 105 -3.91 -1.07 7.10
N SER A 106 -4.56 -1.35 5.96
CA SER A 106 -3.93 -1.32 4.63
C SER A 106 -3.42 0.06 4.23
N ILE A 107 -4.15 1.13 4.54
CA ILE A 107 -3.70 2.51 4.28
C ILE A 107 -2.44 2.83 5.11
N LEU A 108 -2.42 2.47 6.39
CA LEU A 108 -1.25 2.69 7.26
C LEU A 108 -0.05 1.85 6.81
N TRP A 109 -0.29 0.61 6.38
CA TRP A 109 0.74 -0.26 5.84
C TRP A 109 1.40 0.33 4.58
N LYS A 110 0.59 0.85 3.64
CA LYS A 110 1.10 1.56 2.45
C LYS A 110 1.91 2.81 2.80
N LYS A 111 1.45 3.59 3.79
CA LYS A 111 2.21 4.73 4.30
C LYS A 111 3.56 4.30 4.88
N ALA A 112 3.60 3.19 5.61
CA ALA A 112 4.85 2.64 6.11
C ALA A 112 5.79 2.21 4.97
N ASN A 113 5.25 1.61 3.92
CA ASN A 113 6.03 1.14 2.77
C ASN A 113 6.67 2.30 1.98
N ARG A 114 6.02 3.45 1.92
CA ARG A 114 6.60 4.66 1.30
C ARG A 114 7.75 5.25 2.12
N LEU A 115 7.68 5.10 3.44
CA LEU A 115 8.73 5.58 4.34
C LEU A 115 9.91 4.61 4.45
N ASP A 116 9.69 3.31 4.26
CA ASP A 116 10.70 2.26 4.36
C ASP A 116 10.38 1.12 3.38
N PRO A 117 10.60 1.33 2.07
CA PRO A 117 10.28 0.35 1.04
C PRO A 117 11.19 -0.87 1.08
N ALA A 118 10.69 -1.99 0.55
CA ALA A 118 11.54 -3.13 0.25
C ALA A 118 12.38 -2.87 -1.01
N ARG A 119 13.50 -3.58 -1.12
CA ARG A 119 14.22 -3.74 -2.39
C ARG A 119 13.40 -4.61 -3.32
N LYS A 120 13.30 -4.26 -4.60
CA LYS A 120 12.66 -5.12 -5.62
C LYS A 120 13.44 -6.38 -5.92
N SER A 121 14.76 -6.32 -5.77
CA SER A 121 15.63 -7.49 -5.83
C SER A 121 15.27 -8.56 -4.79
N ASP A 122 14.72 -8.16 -3.63
CA ASP A 122 14.11 -9.08 -2.65
C ASP A 122 12.63 -9.31 -3.00
N THR A 123 12.40 -10.15 -4.02
CA THR A 123 11.07 -10.39 -4.60
C THR A 123 10.02 -10.83 -3.57
N VAL A 124 10.40 -11.68 -2.62
CA VAL A 124 9.48 -12.19 -1.58
C VAL A 124 9.08 -11.07 -0.63
N ARG A 125 10.05 -10.34 -0.09
CA ARG A 125 9.76 -9.24 0.83
C ARG A 125 8.99 -8.13 0.12
N PHE A 126 9.37 -7.80 -1.11
CA PHE A 126 8.67 -6.81 -1.93
C PHE A 126 7.22 -7.22 -2.20
N PHE A 127 6.98 -8.47 -2.58
CA PHE A 127 5.63 -8.99 -2.80
C PHE A 127 4.79 -8.93 -1.53
N VAL A 128 5.28 -9.51 -0.42
CA VAL A 128 4.56 -9.54 0.85
C VAL A 128 4.28 -8.12 1.31
N GLN A 129 5.30 -7.26 1.35
CA GLN A 129 5.15 -5.89 1.82
C GLN A 129 4.10 -5.11 1.01
N ASN A 130 3.99 -5.31 -0.30
CA ASN A 130 3.08 -4.52 -1.15
C ASN A 130 1.69 -5.15 -1.33
N GLN A 131 1.53 -6.46 -1.09
CA GLN A 131 0.25 -7.18 -1.26
C GLN A 131 -0.39 -7.61 0.07
N LEU A 132 0.30 -7.47 1.22
CA LEU A 132 -0.20 -7.94 2.51
C LEU A 132 -1.58 -7.38 2.85
N GLY A 133 -1.83 -6.09 2.60
CA GLY A 133 -3.13 -5.48 2.87
C GLY A 133 -4.29 -6.15 2.13
N ALA A 134 -4.06 -6.57 0.88
CA ALA A 134 -5.05 -7.31 0.09
C ALA A 134 -5.24 -8.75 0.60
N ILE A 135 -4.12 -9.43 0.92
CA ILE A 135 -4.14 -10.80 1.46
C ILE A 135 -4.94 -10.84 2.77
N ILE A 136 -4.65 -9.92 3.69
CA ILE A 136 -5.33 -9.85 4.98
C ILE A 136 -6.81 -9.51 4.82
N ALA A 137 -7.17 -8.64 3.85
CA ALA A 137 -8.57 -8.39 3.54
C ALA A 137 -9.30 -9.66 3.08
N VAL A 138 -8.68 -10.52 2.25
CA VAL A 138 -9.27 -11.82 1.88
C VAL A 138 -9.44 -12.71 3.11
N VAL A 139 -8.40 -12.80 3.96
CA VAL A 139 -8.43 -13.61 5.19
C VAL A 139 -9.57 -13.18 6.11
N ALA A 140 -9.79 -11.87 6.28
CA ALA A 140 -10.78 -11.32 7.20
C ALA A 140 -12.25 -11.43 6.73
N PHE A 141 -12.49 -11.75 5.46
CA PHE A 141 -13.83 -11.79 4.87
C PHE A 141 -14.24 -13.15 4.32
N LEU A 142 -13.32 -13.85 3.64
CA LEU A 142 -13.66 -15.04 2.87
C LEU A 142 -14.27 -16.15 3.74
N PRO A 143 -13.68 -16.54 4.89
CA PRO A 143 -14.28 -17.56 5.75
C PRO A 143 -15.68 -17.17 6.25
N LEU A 144 -15.85 -15.93 6.73
CA LEU A 144 -17.14 -15.44 7.20
C LEU A 144 -18.21 -15.44 6.09
N ILE A 145 -17.88 -14.97 4.88
CA ILE A 145 -18.81 -14.94 3.74
C ILE A 145 -19.26 -16.36 3.37
N ILE A 146 -18.32 -17.32 3.31
CA ILE A 146 -18.63 -18.72 3.04
C ILE A 146 -19.61 -19.25 4.10
N LEU A 147 -19.36 -18.98 5.38
CA LEU A 147 -20.21 -19.47 6.47
C LEU A 147 -21.58 -18.79 6.53
N ILE A 148 -21.72 -17.55 6.06
CA ILE A 148 -23.04 -16.90 5.88
C ILE A 148 -23.90 -17.72 4.91
N PHE A 149 -23.36 -18.09 3.74
CA PHE A 149 -24.11 -18.88 2.76
C PHE A 149 -24.43 -20.30 3.25
N LEU A 150 -23.52 -20.90 4.03
CA LEU A 150 -23.69 -22.24 4.62
C LEU A 150 -24.58 -22.26 5.87
N ASN A 151 -24.95 -21.11 6.44
CA ASN A 151 -25.74 -21.07 7.67
C ASN A 151 -27.15 -21.62 7.47
N LYS A 152 -27.50 -22.74 8.10
CA LYS A 152 -28.81 -23.40 7.91
C LYS A 152 -29.99 -22.66 8.56
N ASP A 153 -29.72 -21.81 9.55
CA ASP A 153 -30.75 -21.15 10.36
C ASP A 153 -31.11 -19.77 9.77
N MET A 154 -30.35 -19.26 8.79
CA MET A 154 -30.67 -18.05 8.03
C MET A 154 -31.61 -18.32 6.85
N ASP A 155 -32.56 -17.43 6.62
CA ASP A 155 -33.42 -17.48 5.44
C ASP A 155 -32.70 -17.02 4.15
N LYS A 156 -33.34 -17.21 2.99
CA LYS A 156 -32.76 -16.85 1.68
C LYS A 156 -32.48 -15.36 1.53
N GLY A 157 -33.34 -14.50 2.09
CA GLY A 157 -33.18 -13.05 2.07
C GLY A 157 -32.01 -12.61 2.93
N GLN A 158 -31.90 -13.11 4.17
CA GLN A 158 -30.77 -12.83 5.07
C GLN A 158 -29.43 -13.23 4.44
N LYS A 159 -29.34 -14.44 3.87
CA LYS A 159 -28.14 -14.90 3.16
C LYS A 159 -27.79 -14.02 1.97
N ALA A 160 -28.79 -13.69 1.14
CA ALA A 160 -28.58 -12.84 -0.02
C ALA A 160 -28.07 -11.45 0.38
N THR A 161 -28.72 -10.82 1.36
CA THR A 161 -28.34 -9.48 1.83
C THR A 161 -26.95 -9.47 2.47
N ALA A 162 -26.69 -10.32 3.48
CA ALA A 162 -25.40 -10.33 4.16
C ALA A 162 -24.26 -10.81 3.25
N GLY A 163 -24.54 -11.78 2.37
CA GLY A 163 -23.59 -12.26 1.37
C GLY A 163 -23.19 -11.17 0.38
N ILE A 164 -24.15 -10.43 -0.19
CA ILE A 164 -23.87 -9.33 -1.12
C ILE A 164 -23.09 -8.21 -0.41
N VAL A 165 -23.53 -7.78 0.77
CA VAL A 165 -22.84 -6.75 1.56
C VAL A 165 -21.40 -7.19 1.86
N GLY A 166 -21.21 -8.43 2.32
CA GLY A 166 -19.90 -9.00 2.60
C GLY A 166 -19.00 -9.01 1.38
N ILE A 167 -19.49 -9.48 0.22
CA ILE A 167 -18.71 -9.53 -1.04
C ILE A 167 -18.31 -8.13 -1.50
N VAL A 168 -19.21 -7.16 -1.47
CA VAL A 168 -18.91 -5.77 -1.89
C VAL A 168 -17.85 -5.15 -0.98
N LEU A 169 -17.99 -5.32 0.34
CA LEU A 169 -17.01 -4.82 1.31
C LEU A 169 -15.66 -5.51 1.17
N ALA A 170 -15.64 -6.83 0.96
CA ALA A 170 -14.42 -7.59 0.74
C ALA A 170 -13.72 -7.14 -0.54
N ALA A 171 -14.44 -7.00 -1.65
CA ALA A 171 -13.88 -6.52 -2.92
C ALA A 171 -13.28 -5.11 -2.77
N LEU A 172 -14.00 -4.20 -2.09
CA LEU A 172 -13.50 -2.86 -1.80
C LEU A 172 -12.23 -2.90 -0.94
N ALA A 173 -12.22 -3.71 0.13
CA ALA A 173 -11.07 -3.84 1.02
C ALA A 173 -9.85 -4.44 0.32
N VAL A 174 -10.04 -5.41 -0.57
CA VAL A 174 -8.98 -6.00 -1.40
C VAL A 174 -8.42 -4.96 -2.36
N VAL A 175 -9.27 -4.28 -3.14
CA VAL A 175 -8.82 -3.27 -4.12
C VAL A 175 -8.05 -2.14 -3.42
N LEU A 176 -8.56 -1.65 -2.28
CA LEU A 176 -7.86 -0.63 -1.48
C LEU A 176 -6.62 -1.18 -0.76
N GLY A 177 -6.53 -2.50 -0.59
CA GLY A 177 -5.39 -3.19 0.00
C GLY A 177 -4.19 -3.32 -0.93
N ILE A 178 -4.40 -3.41 -2.25
CA ILE A 178 -3.35 -3.56 -3.26
C ILE A 178 -2.58 -2.25 -3.43
N ASP A 179 -1.26 -2.25 -3.29
CA ASP A 179 -0.42 -1.12 -3.72
C ASP A 179 -0.07 -1.28 -5.21
N PHE A 180 -0.68 -0.46 -6.07
CA PHE A 180 -0.49 -0.50 -7.52
C PHE A 180 0.76 0.25 -7.98
N ASP A 181 1.28 1.15 -7.14
CA ASP A 181 2.47 1.94 -7.41
C ASP A 181 3.43 1.82 -6.21
N PRO A 182 3.96 0.60 -5.95
CA PRO A 182 4.77 0.34 -4.78
C PRO A 182 6.18 0.95 -4.95
N PRO A 183 6.62 1.83 -4.03
CA PRO A 183 7.96 2.37 -4.06
C PRO A 183 8.99 1.29 -3.75
N SER A 184 10.22 1.51 -4.20
CA SER A 184 11.34 0.60 -4.00
C SER A 184 12.60 1.36 -3.64
N VAL A 185 13.53 0.66 -2.98
CA VAL A 185 14.86 1.22 -2.70
C VAL A 185 15.58 1.59 -3.99
N GLU A 186 15.44 0.77 -5.04
CA GLU A 186 16.03 1.02 -6.35
C GLU A 186 15.51 2.33 -6.97
N GLN A 187 14.20 2.59 -6.88
CA GLN A 187 13.60 3.86 -7.33
C GLN A 187 14.16 5.06 -6.56
N TYR A 188 14.18 4.99 -5.22
CA TYR A 188 14.69 6.10 -4.41
C TYR A 188 16.20 6.30 -4.57
N THR A 189 16.94 5.23 -4.83
CA THR A 189 18.37 5.31 -5.16
C THR A 189 18.56 6.00 -6.51
N ALA A 190 17.76 5.66 -7.52
CA ALA A 190 17.82 6.31 -8.82
C ALA A 190 17.53 7.81 -8.72
N ASP A 191 16.42 8.18 -8.07
CA ASP A 191 16.07 9.59 -7.88
C ASP A 191 17.17 10.36 -7.10
N GLN A 192 17.67 9.80 -5.99
CA GLN A 192 18.75 10.39 -5.19
C GLN A 192 20.04 10.55 -6.00
N SER A 193 20.42 9.51 -6.75
CA SER A 193 21.62 9.55 -7.59
C SER A 193 21.49 10.59 -8.71
N THR A 194 20.31 10.80 -9.29
CA THR A 194 20.08 11.86 -10.27
C THR A 194 20.25 13.24 -9.62
N VAL A 195 19.65 13.46 -8.45
CA VAL A 195 19.80 14.73 -7.70
C VAL A 195 21.27 15.04 -7.45
N ILE A 196 22.02 14.09 -6.90
CA ILE A 196 23.44 14.26 -6.61
C ILE A 196 24.25 14.54 -7.89
N GLN A 197 23.99 13.81 -8.98
CA GLN A 197 24.69 14.02 -10.24
C GLN A 197 24.36 15.35 -10.91
N LEU A 198 23.17 15.91 -10.68
CA LEU A 198 22.74 17.20 -11.25
C LEU A 198 23.17 18.40 -10.42
N LEU A 199 23.20 18.27 -9.08
CA LEU A 199 23.40 19.39 -8.15
C LEU A 199 24.70 19.31 -7.36
N GLY A 200 25.41 18.18 -7.43
CA GLY A 200 26.62 17.88 -6.65
C GLY A 200 26.35 17.42 -5.21
N LYS A 201 25.11 17.56 -4.73
CA LYS A 201 24.70 17.22 -3.36
C LYS A 201 23.28 16.69 -3.34
N ASP A 202 22.95 15.93 -2.29
CA ASP A 202 21.57 15.47 -2.04
C ASP A 202 20.74 16.60 -1.41
N GLU A 203 20.36 17.59 -2.22
CA GLU A 203 19.55 18.72 -1.77
C GLU A 203 18.41 18.98 -2.77
N VAL A 204 17.17 18.89 -2.29
CA VAL A 204 15.95 19.11 -3.05
C VAL A 204 15.03 20.05 -2.31
N VAL A 205 14.06 20.59 -3.05
CA VAL A 205 13.08 21.54 -2.53
C VAL A 205 11.67 20.97 -2.70
N TRP A 206 10.82 21.12 -1.69
CA TRP A 206 9.42 20.74 -1.77
C TRP A 206 8.54 21.70 -0.97
N VAL A 207 7.23 21.58 -1.17
CA VAL A 207 6.20 22.25 -0.38
C VAL A 207 5.31 21.22 0.30
N ALA A 208 4.48 21.62 1.26
CA ALA A 208 3.58 20.70 1.95
C ALA A 208 2.63 19.96 0.98
N GLY A 209 2.14 20.65 -0.05
CA GLY A 209 1.32 20.07 -1.13
C GLY A 209 2.11 19.22 -2.13
N GLY A 210 1.42 18.39 -2.90
CA GLY A 210 2.02 17.58 -3.98
C GLY A 210 2.78 16.34 -3.48
N ALA A 211 3.24 15.54 -4.43
CA ALA A 211 3.91 14.25 -4.20
C ALA A 211 5.33 14.20 -4.79
N VAL A 212 5.83 15.31 -5.33
CA VAL A 212 7.13 15.42 -5.98
C VAL A 212 8.02 16.41 -5.24
N TYR A 213 9.32 16.20 -5.32
CA TYR A 213 10.34 17.18 -4.96
C TYR A 213 11.08 17.68 -6.20
N HIS A 214 11.66 18.85 -6.07
CA HIS A 214 12.18 19.68 -7.14
C HIS A 214 13.68 19.93 -6.97
N VAL A 215 14.37 20.13 -8.08
CA VAL A 215 15.81 20.45 -8.08
C VAL A 215 16.08 21.93 -7.89
N CYS A 216 15.02 22.76 -7.89
CA CYS A 216 15.13 24.19 -7.68
C CYS A 216 13.89 24.77 -6.97
N ASP A 217 14.08 25.86 -6.21
CA ASP A 217 13.05 26.57 -5.48
C ASP A 217 12.28 27.61 -6.33
N GLU A 218 12.80 28.04 -7.49
CA GLU A 218 12.21 29.10 -8.33
C GLU A 218 11.11 28.61 -9.29
N VAL A 219 10.68 27.35 -9.18
CA VAL A 219 9.76 26.74 -10.15
C VAL A 219 8.30 27.03 -9.83
N SER A 220 7.49 27.32 -10.85
CA SER A 220 6.08 27.72 -10.69
C SER A 220 5.24 26.74 -9.87
N ASP A 221 5.57 25.45 -9.93
CA ASP A 221 4.83 24.37 -9.27
C ASP A 221 4.88 24.49 -7.73
N ILE A 222 5.83 25.24 -7.16
CA ILE A 222 5.99 25.49 -5.72
C ILE A 222 5.89 26.96 -5.30
N GLN A 223 5.58 27.87 -6.23
CA GLN A 223 5.41 29.30 -5.94
C GLN A 223 4.00 29.68 -5.47
N THR A 224 3.14 28.71 -5.18
CA THR A 224 1.71 28.92 -4.87
C THR A 224 1.42 29.42 -3.44
N GLY A 225 2.43 29.93 -2.72
CA GLY A 225 2.30 30.50 -1.38
C GLY A 225 2.43 29.50 -0.22
N SER A 226 2.82 28.25 -0.51
CA SER A 226 3.19 27.28 0.53
C SER A 226 4.63 27.53 1.00
N GLU A 227 4.91 27.21 2.27
CA GLU A 227 6.28 27.23 2.79
C GLU A 227 7.14 26.22 2.02
N LYS A 228 8.26 26.71 1.46
CA LYS A 228 9.26 25.89 0.78
C LYS A 228 10.19 25.32 1.83
N VAL A 229 10.46 24.03 1.72
CA VAL A 229 11.38 23.30 2.57
C VAL A 229 12.49 22.75 1.70
N THR A 230 13.73 22.95 2.14
CA THR A 230 14.94 22.41 1.50
C THR A 230 15.53 21.36 2.42
N GLY A 231 15.99 20.25 1.83
CA GLY A 231 16.64 19.16 2.55
C GLY A 231 17.01 18.02 1.61
N THR A 232 17.34 16.87 2.17
CA THR A 232 17.70 15.67 1.41
C THR A 232 16.51 15.01 0.73
N THR A 233 16.76 14.18 -0.28
CA THR A 233 15.73 13.32 -0.89
C THR A 233 15.05 12.41 0.15
N ALA A 234 15.78 11.90 1.13
CA ALA A 234 15.22 11.10 2.22
C ALA A 234 14.26 11.90 3.11
N GLU A 235 14.57 13.16 3.41
CA GLU A 235 13.68 14.07 4.15
C GLU A 235 12.45 14.45 3.33
N ALA A 236 12.60 14.64 2.03
CA ALA A 236 11.47 14.86 1.13
C ALA A 236 10.51 13.64 1.12
N VAL A 237 11.05 12.42 1.05
CA VAL A 237 10.27 11.17 1.18
C VAL A 237 9.57 11.10 2.53
N GLU A 238 10.26 11.48 3.61
CA GLU A 238 9.64 11.57 4.94
C GLU A 238 8.46 12.55 4.97
N ALA A 239 8.58 13.67 4.25
CA ALA A 239 7.52 14.67 4.07
C ALA A 239 6.41 14.23 3.09
N GLY A 240 6.47 12.99 2.59
CA GLY A 240 5.46 12.42 1.69
C GLY A 240 5.68 12.71 0.21
N LYS A 241 6.88 13.15 -0.17
CA LYS A 241 7.28 13.38 -1.57
C LYS A 241 7.93 12.11 -2.11
N ILE A 242 7.20 11.40 -2.97
CA ILE A 242 7.52 10.02 -3.33
C ILE A 242 8.47 9.89 -4.52
N ARG A 243 8.83 10.99 -5.20
CA ARG A 243 9.71 10.93 -6.38
C ARG A 243 10.25 12.29 -6.81
N LEU A 244 11.33 12.25 -7.58
CA LEU A 244 11.86 13.39 -8.32
C LEU A 244 10.91 13.80 -9.46
N THR A 245 10.76 15.11 -9.66
CA THR A 245 10.07 15.69 -10.82
C THR A 245 10.71 15.27 -12.14
N LEU A 246 9.89 14.79 -13.07
CA LEU A 246 10.33 14.51 -14.46
C LEU A 246 10.55 15.78 -15.28
N LYS A 247 10.36 16.97 -14.69
CA LYS A 247 10.62 18.27 -15.33
C LYS A 247 11.96 18.87 -14.94
N PHE A 248 12.84 18.12 -14.26
CA PHE A 248 14.10 18.65 -13.70
C PHE A 248 14.90 19.48 -14.72
N ALA A 249 14.95 19.08 -15.99
CA ALA A 249 15.66 19.83 -17.04
C ALA A 249 15.10 21.25 -17.24
N SER A 250 13.77 21.42 -17.15
CA SER A 250 13.14 22.74 -17.18
C SER A 250 13.46 23.55 -15.94
N GLU A 251 13.49 22.90 -14.78
CA GLU A 251 13.77 23.53 -13.49
C GLU A 251 15.21 24.04 -13.43
N LEU A 252 16.18 23.23 -13.87
CA LEU A 252 17.58 23.63 -13.99
C LEU A 252 17.73 24.89 -14.85
N ARG A 253 17.07 24.96 -16.03
CA ARG A 253 17.08 26.16 -16.90
C ARG A 253 16.50 27.38 -16.21
N THR A 254 15.39 27.22 -15.49
CA THR A 254 14.75 28.33 -14.77
C THR A 254 15.70 28.97 -13.79
N CYS A 255 16.55 28.16 -13.16
CA CYS A 255 17.44 28.60 -12.08
C CYS A 255 18.87 28.85 -12.54
N GLY A 256 19.09 28.92 -13.87
CA GLY A 256 20.40 29.18 -14.45
C GLY A 256 21.44 28.09 -14.22
N LEU A 257 21.01 26.87 -13.88
CA LEU A 257 21.87 25.71 -13.72
C LEU A 257 22.13 25.03 -15.07
N ALA A 258 23.30 24.40 -15.20
CA ALA A 258 23.64 23.62 -16.37
C ALA A 258 22.63 22.49 -16.58
N VAL A 259 22.33 22.18 -17.84
CA VAL A 259 21.42 21.10 -18.21
C VAL A 259 22.20 20.05 -18.99
N PRO A 260 22.13 18.77 -18.61
CA PRO A 260 22.77 17.71 -19.37
C PRO A 260 22.19 17.61 -20.79
N GLU A 261 23.04 17.32 -21.77
CA GLU A 261 22.64 17.12 -23.16
C GLU A 261 21.69 15.92 -23.31
N ASN A 262 21.87 14.89 -22.49
CA ASN A 262 21.05 13.68 -22.44
C ASN A 262 19.90 13.75 -21.42
N ALA A 263 19.44 14.95 -21.05
CA ALA A 263 18.38 15.12 -20.05
C ALA A 263 17.06 14.39 -20.41
N ASP A 264 16.73 14.26 -21.70
CA ASP A 264 15.54 13.52 -22.14
C ASP A 264 15.69 12.00 -21.91
N GLU A 265 16.90 11.46 -22.11
CA GLU A 265 17.20 10.04 -21.85
C GLU A 265 17.12 9.73 -20.35
N ILE A 266 17.68 10.60 -19.51
CA ILE A 266 17.58 10.51 -18.04
C ILE A 266 16.10 10.56 -17.61
N THR A 267 15.31 11.47 -18.21
CA THR A 267 13.89 11.61 -17.89
C THR A 267 13.10 10.35 -18.23
N GLU A 268 13.37 9.73 -19.38
CA GLU A 268 12.68 8.50 -19.79
C GLU A 268 13.12 7.31 -18.91
N ALA A 269 14.40 7.21 -18.56
CA ALA A 269 14.89 6.21 -17.62
C ALA A 269 14.23 6.36 -16.24
N LEU A 270 14.20 7.58 -15.69
CA LEU A 270 13.50 7.86 -14.43
C LEU A 270 12.02 7.54 -14.51
N ARG A 271 11.34 7.88 -15.61
CA ARG A 271 9.93 7.54 -15.81
C ARG A 271 9.72 6.02 -15.77
N ALA A 272 10.57 5.25 -16.43
CA ALA A 272 10.48 3.80 -16.42
C ALA A 272 10.76 3.22 -15.03
N ILE A 273 11.79 3.71 -14.32
CA ILE A 273 12.14 3.27 -12.96
C ILE A 273 11.02 3.61 -11.97
N GLN A 274 10.50 4.84 -12.02
CA GLN A 274 9.36 5.29 -11.21
C GLN A 274 8.08 4.52 -11.57
N GLY A 275 7.90 4.13 -12.84
CA GLY A 275 6.83 3.25 -13.31
C GLY A 275 7.05 1.78 -12.98
N GLY A 276 8.20 1.44 -12.41
CA GLY A 276 8.46 0.18 -11.76
C GLY A 276 9.44 -0.75 -12.47
N ALA A 277 10.09 -0.31 -13.55
CA ALA A 277 11.14 -1.07 -14.21
C ALA A 277 12.33 -1.31 -13.28
N VAL A 278 12.92 -2.51 -13.34
CA VAL A 278 14.09 -2.91 -12.52
C VAL A 278 15.37 -3.08 -13.33
N ASP A 279 15.24 -3.27 -14.65
CA ASP A 279 16.36 -3.50 -15.57
C ASP A 279 16.67 -2.27 -16.43
N THR A 280 16.08 -1.12 -16.10
CA THR A 280 16.36 0.13 -16.81
C THR A 280 17.60 0.79 -16.22
N PRO A 281 18.72 0.87 -16.95
CA PRO A 281 19.89 1.59 -16.49
C PRO A 281 19.58 3.09 -16.46
N LEU A 282 20.02 3.76 -15.40
CA LEU A 282 19.98 5.21 -15.32
C LEU A 282 21.24 5.78 -16.01
N PRO A 283 21.12 6.52 -17.13
CA PRO A 283 22.28 7.10 -17.77
C PRO A 283 22.88 8.23 -16.93
N ALA A 284 24.21 8.31 -16.89
CA ALA A 284 24.90 9.44 -16.25
C ALA A 284 24.70 10.72 -17.08
N PRO A 285 24.62 11.91 -16.43
CA PRO A 285 24.60 13.19 -17.13
C PRO A 285 25.79 13.41 -18.07
N VAL A 286 25.49 13.82 -19.29
CA VAL A 286 26.46 14.26 -20.30
C VAL A 286 26.44 15.79 -20.35
N TRP A 287 27.56 16.41 -20.03
CA TRP A 287 27.71 17.87 -19.99
C TRP A 287 28.42 18.37 -21.25
N ALA A 288 27.94 19.49 -21.80
CA ALA A 288 28.53 20.11 -22.99
C ALA A 288 29.97 20.59 -22.73
N ASP A 289 30.21 21.18 -21.55
CA ASP A 289 31.54 21.44 -21.00
C ASP A 289 31.73 20.61 -19.72
N PRO A 290 32.82 19.84 -19.56
CA PRO A 290 33.10 19.12 -18.32
C PRO A 290 33.15 20.00 -17.07
N THR A 291 33.38 21.31 -17.21
CA THR A 291 33.35 22.28 -16.11
C THR A 291 31.95 22.68 -15.66
N ASP A 292 30.93 22.37 -16.46
CA ASP A 292 29.52 22.53 -16.10
C ASP A 292 29.03 21.41 -15.16
N ALA A 293 29.79 20.31 -15.06
CA ALA A 293 29.50 19.26 -14.10
C ALA A 293 29.68 19.78 -12.67
N PRO A 294 28.77 19.46 -11.72
CA PRO A 294 28.96 19.80 -10.32
C PRO A 294 30.29 19.24 -9.79
N ILE A 295 31.13 20.12 -9.25
CA ILE A 295 32.54 19.81 -8.92
C ILE A 295 32.66 19.05 -7.58
N GLU A 296 31.68 19.19 -6.69
CA GLU A 296 31.58 18.44 -5.45
C GLU A 296 30.60 17.29 -5.64
N VAL A 297 31.07 16.06 -5.45
CA VAL A 297 30.24 14.86 -5.35
C VAL A 297 30.68 14.13 -4.08
N GLU A 298 30.48 14.76 -2.91
CA GLU A 298 30.87 14.15 -1.63
C GLU A 298 30.00 12.91 -1.29
N ASP A 299 28.77 12.85 -1.81
CA ASP A 299 27.74 11.90 -1.39
C ASP A 299 27.34 10.83 -2.43
N ALA A 300 27.93 10.79 -3.64
CA ALA A 300 27.57 9.72 -4.58
C ALA A 300 28.24 8.40 -4.18
N ALA A 301 27.43 7.43 -3.75
CA ALA A 301 27.82 6.04 -3.92
C ALA A 301 27.99 5.78 -5.44
N PRO A 302 29.08 5.12 -5.86
CA PRO A 302 29.33 4.88 -7.27
C PRO A 302 28.19 4.07 -7.88
N ALA A 303 27.64 4.58 -8.98
CA ALA A 303 26.76 3.80 -9.84
C ALA A 303 27.61 2.75 -10.55
N GLU A 304 27.52 1.50 -10.11
CA GLU A 304 27.98 0.32 -10.85
C GLU A 304 26.78 -0.52 -11.29
#